data_AF-A0A847IV59-F1
#
_entry.id   AF-A0A847IV59-F1
#
_cell.length_a   1.000
_cell.length_b   1.000
_cell.length_c   1.000
_cell.angle_alpha   90.00
_cell.angle_beta   90.00
_cell.angle_gamma   90.00
#
_symmetry.space_group_name_H-M   'P 1'
#
loop_
_entity.id
_entity.type
_entity.pdbx_description
1 polymer ?
#
loop_
_entity_poly.entity_id
_entity_poly.type
_entity_poly.pdbx_seq_one_letter_code
_entity_poly.pdbx_strand_id
1 'polypeptide(L)'
;MEQKDYILREIEKMGVVLRAILSKFFGGNTINAVPEEKQIGEIKRELLEEMDFDIAGFIQMNDAQTIQYLKDRQDFNIPNLEELAMLLERLGEPKKALLVLLYCRNTDRTYSIERENRIRSIRGKI
;
A
#
# COMPACT_ATOMS: atom_id res chain seq x y z
N MET A 1 -6.02 24.92 -13.55
CA MET A 1 -6.81 24.53 -12.36
C MET A 1 -7.14 23.03 -12.43
N GLU A 2 -7.60 22.55 -13.58
CA GLU A 2 -8.06 21.15 -13.82
C GLU A 2 -7.08 20.02 -13.50
N GLN A 3 -5.79 20.12 -13.84
CA GLN A 3 -4.84 19.01 -13.62
C GLN A 3 -4.57 18.75 -12.13
N LYS A 4 -4.51 19.81 -11.31
CA LYS A 4 -4.31 19.66 -9.87
C LYS A 4 -5.52 19.01 -9.20
N ASP A 5 -6.71 19.41 -9.61
CA ASP A 5 -7.97 18.86 -9.10
C ASP A 5 -8.19 17.41 -9.55
N TYR A 6 -7.69 17.05 -10.73
CA TYR A 6 -7.66 15.66 -11.18
C TYR A 6 -6.73 14.81 -10.31
N ILE A 7 -5.48 15.22 -10.11
CA ILE A 7 -4.51 14.47 -9.31
C ILE A 7 -4.99 14.31 -7.86
N LEU A 8 -5.56 15.35 -7.25
CA LEU A 8 -6.12 15.26 -5.90
C LEU A 8 -7.24 14.21 -5.80
N ARG A 9 -8.12 14.13 -6.80
CA ARG A 9 -9.18 13.10 -6.84
C ARG A 9 -8.61 11.70 -6.98
N GLU A 10 -7.57 11.50 -7.79
CA GLU A 10 -6.91 10.20 -7.90
C GLU A 10 -6.26 9.78 -6.58
N ILE A 11 -5.60 10.72 -5.89
CA ILE A 11 -5.04 10.49 -4.55
C ILE A 11 -6.14 10.12 -3.55
N GLU A 12 -7.26 10.83 -3.53
CA GLU A 12 -8.38 10.51 -2.65
C GLU A 12 -8.99 9.13 -2.96
N LYS A 13 -9.21 8.83 -4.24
CA LYS A 13 -9.72 7.54 -4.71
C LYS A 13 -8.83 6.39 -4.25
N MET A 14 -7.53 6.53 -4.45
CA MET A 14 -6.52 5.55 -4.03
C MET A 14 -6.61 5.25 -2.52
N GLY A 15 -6.67 6.29 -1.68
CA GLY A 15 -6.82 6.10 -0.24
C GLY A 15 -8.14 5.43 0.15
N VAL A 16 -9.25 5.78 -0.51
CA VAL A 16 -10.56 5.15 -0.26
C VAL A 16 -10.52 3.66 -0.60
N VAL A 17 -9.96 3.29 -1.74
CA VAL A 17 -9.85 1.89 -2.19
C VAL A 17 -8.95 1.09 -1.25
N LEU A 18 -7.76 1.60 -0.90
CA LEU A 18 -6.84 0.91 0.02
C LEU A 18 -7.48 0.65 1.40
N ARG A 19 -8.15 1.65 1.97
CA ARG A 19 -8.87 1.47 3.25
C ARG A 19 -10.03 0.51 3.13
N ALA A 20 -10.81 0.57 2.04
CA ALA A 20 -11.92 -0.34 1.81
C ALA A 20 -11.44 -1.79 1.75
N ILE A 21 -10.36 -2.05 1.02
CA ILE A 21 -9.71 -3.37 0.96
C ILE A 21 -9.25 -3.81 2.35
N LEU A 22 -8.53 -2.95 3.08
CA LEU A 22 -8.05 -3.26 4.43
C LEU A 22 -9.20 -3.60 5.38
N SER A 23 -10.29 -2.83 5.36
CA SER A 23 -11.48 -3.10 6.18
C SER A 23 -12.21 -4.37 5.75
N LYS A 24 -12.38 -4.59 4.45
CA LYS A 24 -13.10 -5.75 3.90
C LYS A 24 -12.44 -7.07 4.27
N PHE A 25 -11.12 -7.14 4.17
CA PHE A 25 -10.38 -8.40 4.38
C PHE A 25 -9.79 -8.53 5.78
N PHE A 26 -9.51 -7.42 6.49
CA PHE A 26 -8.81 -7.45 7.78
C PHE A 26 -9.52 -6.69 8.92
N GLY A 27 -10.72 -6.15 8.69
CA GLY A 27 -11.48 -5.34 9.67
C GLY A 27 -12.25 -6.11 10.75
N GLY A 28 -12.36 -7.43 10.62
CA GLY A 28 -12.83 -8.34 11.68
C GLY A 28 -14.34 -8.32 11.99
N ASN A 29 -15.08 -9.29 11.43
CA ASN A 29 -15.98 -10.22 12.14
C ASN A 29 -16.58 -11.17 11.09
N THR A 30 -15.88 -12.25 10.71
CA THR A 30 -16.38 -13.17 9.68
C THR A 30 -16.66 -14.55 10.27
N ILE A 31 -17.94 -14.77 10.56
CA ILE A 31 -18.57 -16.07 10.89
C ILE A 31 -18.40 -17.08 9.73
N ASN A 32 -17.95 -16.62 8.55
CA ASN A 32 -17.51 -17.44 7.42
C ASN A 32 -16.23 -16.82 6.82
N ALA A 33 -15.05 -17.25 7.26
CA ALA A 33 -13.79 -16.82 6.66
C ALA A 33 -13.68 -17.38 5.24
N VAL A 34 -13.68 -16.51 4.23
CA VAL A 34 -13.28 -16.86 2.86
C VAL A 34 -11.85 -17.45 2.91
N PRO A 35 -11.52 -18.51 2.16
CA PRO A 35 -10.15 -19.03 2.12
C PRO A 35 -9.14 -17.93 1.74
N GLU A 36 -8.00 -17.89 2.44
CA GLU A 36 -6.95 -16.86 2.29
C GLU A 36 -6.54 -16.62 0.83
N GLU A 37 -6.40 -17.69 0.04
CA GLU A 37 -6.06 -17.63 -1.38
C GLU A 37 -7.10 -16.86 -2.22
N LYS A 38 -8.39 -17.04 -1.93
CA LYS A 38 -9.46 -16.30 -2.61
C LYS A 38 -9.44 -14.82 -2.22
N GLN A 39 -9.15 -14.51 -0.94
CA GLN A 39 -9.01 -13.12 -0.48
C GLN A 39 -7.86 -12.42 -1.22
N ILE A 40 -6.70 -13.07 -1.32
CA ILE A 40 -5.55 -12.53 -2.05
C ILE A 40 -5.88 -12.29 -3.53
N GLY A 41 -6.61 -13.22 -4.16
CA GLY A 41 -7.08 -13.07 -5.54
C GLY A 41 -8.00 -11.86 -5.73
N GLU A 42 -8.94 -11.65 -4.80
CA GLU A 42 -9.84 -10.49 -4.82
C GLU A 42 -9.09 -9.16 -4.60
N ILE A 43 -8.16 -9.11 -3.64
CA ILE A 43 -7.32 -7.93 -3.39
C ILE A 43 -6.55 -7.54 -4.66
N LYS A 44 -5.90 -8.51 -5.31
CA LYS A 44 -5.15 -8.28 -6.55
C LYS A 44 -6.03 -7.71 -7.65
N ARG A 45 -7.23 -8.29 -7.83
CA ARG A 45 -8.19 -7.85 -8.83
C ARG A 45 -8.69 -6.43 -8.54
N GLU A 46 -9.11 -6.14 -7.32
CA GLU A 46 -9.65 -4.83 -6.94
C GLU A 46 -8.62 -3.70 -7.12
N LEU A 47 -7.37 -3.91 -6.71
CA LEU A 47 -6.31 -2.92 -6.91
C LEU A 47 -6.04 -2.65 -8.40
N LEU A 48 -6.08 -3.71 -9.23
CA LEU A 48 -5.87 -3.59 -10.66
C LEU A 48 -7.04 -2.87 -11.35
N GLU A 49 -8.27 -3.30 -11.07
CA GLU A 49 -9.49 -2.75 -11.70
C GLU A 49 -9.78 -1.31 -11.27
N GLU A 50 -9.59 -0.99 -9.98
CA GLU A 50 -9.97 0.31 -9.44
C GLU A 50 -8.88 1.36 -9.55
N MET A 51 -7.60 0.96 -9.61
CA MET A 51 -6.47 1.89 -9.48
C MET A 51 -5.37 1.70 -10.52
N ASP A 52 -5.54 0.75 -11.45
CA ASP A 52 -4.48 0.34 -12.38
C ASP A 52 -3.16 0.02 -11.64
N PHE A 53 -3.29 -0.71 -10.52
CA PHE A 53 -2.17 -1.08 -9.66
C PHE A 53 -2.00 -2.59 -9.62
N ASP A 54 -1.09 -3.09 -10.46
CA ASP A 54 -0.66 -4.48 -10.42
C ASP A 54 0.25 -4.74 -9.20
N ILE A 55 -0.38 -5.10 -8.08
CA ILE A 55 0.34 -5.44 -6.85
C ILE A 55 1.22 -6.68 -7.01
N ALA A 56 0.85 -7.64 -7.87
CA ALA A 56 1.64 -8.84 -8.08
C ALA A 56 2.95 -8.51 -8.80
N GLY A 57 2.88 -7.71 -9.86
CA GLY A 57 4.06 -7.15 -10.53
C GLY A 57 4.90 -6.29 -9.60
N PHE A 58 4.27 -5.42 -8.80
CA PHE A 58 4.96 -4.55 -7.85
C PHE A 58 5.77 -5.33 -6.79
N ILE A 59 5.24 -6.43 -6.26
CA ILE A 59 5.93 -7.29 -5.30
C ILE A 59 7.21 -7.89 -5.91
N GLN A 60 7.18 -8.27 -7.19
CA GLN A 60 8.31 -8.91 -7.88
C GLN A 60 9.43 -7.94 -8.30
N MET A 61 9.17 -6.63 -8.30
CA MET A 61 10.20 -5.62 -8.61
C MET A 61 11.36 -5.71 -7.62
N ASN A 62 12.58 -5.43 -8.07
CA ASN A 62 13.70 -5.20 -7.14
C ASN A 62 13.59 -3.81 -6.48
N ASP A 63 14.45 -3.53 -5.50
CA ASP A 63 14.39 -2.30 -4.72
C ASP A 63 14.50 -1.04 -5.60
N ALA A 64 15.42 -1.03 -6.56
CA ALA A 64 15.61 0.13 -7.46
C ALA A 64 14.37 0.36 -8.34
N GLN A 65 13.81 -0.70 -8.90
CA GLN A 65 12.59 -0.66 -9.71
C GLN A 65 11.40 -0.18 -8.88
N THR A 66 11.22 -0.69 -7.66
CA THR A 66 10.15 -0.25 -6.76
C THR A 66 10.27 1.24 -6.43
N ILE A 67 11.46 1.72 -6.05
CA ILE A 67 11.65 3.13 -5.74
C ILE A 67 11.39 4.02 -6.96
N GLN A 68 11.82 3.60 -8.15
CA GLN A 68 11.54 4.35 -9.36
C GLN A 68 10.05 4.39 -9.68
N TYR A 69 9.37 3.24 -9.60
CA TYR A 69 7.92 3.14 -9.80
C TYR A 69 7.14 4.08 -8.86
N LEU A 70 7.51 4.14 -7.58
CA LEU A 70 6.86 5.03 -6.60
C LEU A 70 7.12 6.52 -6.85
N LYS A 71 8.25 6.87 -7.48
CA LYS A 71 8.56 8.26 -7.86
C LYS A 71 7.76 8.70 -9.08
N ASP A 72 7.52 7.78 -10.01
CA ASP A 72 6.84 8.07 -11.27
C ASP A 72 5.31 8.20 -11.10
N ARG A 73 4.75 7.62 -10.02
CA ARG A 73 3.32 7.74 -9.69
C ARG A 73 2.99 9.04 -8.97
N GLN A 74 2.07 9.81 -9.54
CA GLN A 74 1.61 11.11 -8.97
C GLN A 74 0.33 10.97 -8.12
N ASP A 75 -0.30 9.81 -8.18
CA ASP A 75 -1.56 9.48 -7.52
C ASP A 75 -1.36 8.80 -6.15
N PHE A 76 -0.10 8.64 -5.73
CA PHE A 76 0.25 8.28 -4.36
C PHE A 76 0.74 9.49 -3.57
N ASN A 77 0.18 9.67 -2.38
CA ASN A 77 0.74 10.52 -1.35
C ASN A 77 1.31 9.66 -0.20
N ILE A 78 1.93 10.29 0.80
CA ILE A 78 2.52 9.58 1.94
C ILE A 78 1.48 8.72 2.70
N PRO A 79 0.28 9.23 3.07
CA PRO A 79 -0.75 8.40 3.69
C PRO A 79 -1.12 7.13 2.89
N ASN A 80 -1.34 7.27 1.59
CA ASN A 80 -1.70 6.15 0.73
C ASN A 80 -0.57 5.11 0.67
N LEU A 81 0.69 5.56 0.65
CA LEU A 81 1.85 4.67 0.68
C LEU A 81 1.98 3.94 2.03
N GLU A 82 1.61 4.59 3.14
CA GLU A 82 1.58 3.94 4.46
C GLU A 82 0.47 2.89 4.57
N GLU A 83 -0.69 3.13 3.95
CA GLU A 83 -1.78 2.15 3.81
C GLU A 83 -1.38 0.99 2.89
N LEU A 84 -0.73 1.27 1.76
CA LEU A 84 -0.17 0.25 0.87
C LEU A 84 0.85 -0.62 1.61
N ALA A 85 1.75 -0.01 2.40
CA ALA A 85 2.68 -0.76 3.23
C ALA A 85 1.93 -1.67 4.22
N MET A 86 0.80 -1.23 4.78
CA MET A 86 0.01 -2.06 5.70
C MET A 86 -0.60 -3.25 4.97
N LEU A 87 -1.11 -3.03 3.76
CA LEU A 87 -1.64 -4.10 2.91
C LEU A 87 -0.55 -5.12 2.57
N LEU A 88 0.65 -4.67 2.21
CA LEU A 88 1.80 -5.56 1.94
C LEU A 88 2.21 -6.38 3.18
N GLU A 89 2.20 -5.79 4.38
CA GLU A 89 2.42 -6.56 5.62
C GLU A 89 1.37 -7.65 5.80
N ARG A 90 0.09 -7.34 5.53
CA ARG A 90 -1.03 -8.30 5.63
C ARG A 90 -0.98 -9.39 4.57
N LEU A 91 -0.41 -9.09 3.40
CA LEU A 91 -0.19 -10.06 2.32
C LEU A 91 1.07 -10.92 2.53
N GLY A 92 1.78 -10.76 3.65
CA GLY A 92 2.98 -11.54 3.94
C GLY A 92 4.23 -11.05 3.20
N GLU A 93 4.26 -9.79 2.77
CA GLU A 93 5.37 -9.16 2.03
C GLU A 93 6.13 -8.10 2.87
N PRO A 94 6.68 -8.47 4.05
CA PRO A 94 7.24 -7.51 5.00
C PRO A 94 8.45 -6.75 4.45
N LYS A 95 9.28 -7.38 3.60
CA LYS A 95 10.44 -6.72 2.97
C LYS A 95 9.98 -5.60 2.03
N LYS A 96 8.94 -5.85 1.24
CA LYS A 96 8.36 -4.85 0.33
C LYS A 96 7.69 -3.73 1.11
N ALA A 97 6.92 -4.06 2.15
CA ALA A 97 6.34 -3.08 3.06
C ALA A 97 7.39 -2.18 3.71
N LEU A 98 8.49 -2.75 4.20
CA LEU A 98 9.61 -2.01 4.77
C LEU A 98 10.21 -1.03 3.75
N LEU A 99 10.43 -1.48 2.50
CA LEU A 99 10.95 -0.60 1.45
C LEU A 99 10.06 0.61 1.21
N VAL A 100 8.73 0.41 1.16
CA VAL A 100 7.75 1.49 1.01
C VAL A 100 7.80 2.46 2.20
N LEU A 101 7.85 1.96 3.44
CA LEU A 101 7.96 2.83 4.63
C LEU A 101 9.27 3.61 4.68
N LEU A 102 10.38 3.01 4.25
CA LEU A 102 11.66 3.71 4.15
C LEU A 102 11.63 4.79 3.06
N TYR A 103 10.94 4.54 1.94
CA TYR A 103 10.69 5.56 0.92
C TYR A 103 9.88 6.72 1.50
N CYS A 104 8.78 6.44 2.22
CA CYS A 104 7.99 7.47 2.91
C CYS A 104 8.86 8.27 3.88
N ARG A 105 9.66 7.59 4.72
CA ARG A 105 10.54 8.25 5.69
C ARG A 105 11.54 9.21 5.03
N ASN A 106 12.08 8.83 3.89
CA ASN A 106 13.08 9.64 3.20
C ASN A 106 12.46 10.77 2.34
N THR A 107 11.19 10.64 1.98
CA THR A 107 10.48 11.60 1.12
C THR A 107 9.65 12.60 1.92
N ASP A 108 9.08 12.15 3.03
CA ASP A 108 8.31 12.99 3.93
C ASP A 108 9.22 13.95 4.70
N ARG A 109 8.76 15.19 4.83
CA ARG A 109 9.45 16.23 5.61
C ARG A 109 9.04 16.21 7.08
N THR A 110 7.99 15.46 7.42
CA THR A 110 7.46 15.34 8.76
C THR A 110 7.80 13.98 9.36
N TYR A 111 8.26 14.00 10.60
CA TYR A 111 8.53 12.78 11.36
C TYR A 111 7.20 12.11 11.77
N SER A 112 7.10 10.80 11.55
CA SER A 112 5.95 9.99 11.96
C SER A 112 6.37 8.91 12.96
N ILE A 113 5.89 9.01 14.20
CA ILE A 113 6.14 8.01 15.25
C ILE A 113 5.60 6.64 14.81
N GLU A 114 4.41 6.62 14.20
CA GLU A 114 3.76 5.40 13.73
C GLU A 114 4.61 4.70 12.67
N ARG A 115 5.11 5.45 11.68
CA ARG A 115 6.01 4.95 10.63
C ARG A 115 7.27 4.32 11.23
N GLU A 116 7.92 5.02 12.16
CA GLU A 116 9.15 4.49 12.79
C GLU A 116 8.88 3.23 13.61
N ASN A 117 7.76 3.18 14.32
CA ASN A 117 7.35 1.97 15.07
C ASN A 117 7.11 0.79 14.13
N ARG A 118 6.44 1.01 12.99
CA ARG A 118 6.22 -0.03 11.98
C ARG A 118 7.53 -0.50 11.35
N ILE A 119 8.42 0.43 10.96
CA ILE A 119 9.77 0.11 10.45
C ILE A 119 10.52 -0.79 11.45
N ARG A 120 10.52 -0.44 12.73
CA ARG A 120 11.17 -1.25 13.78
C ARG A 120 10.52 -2.62 13.95
N SER A 121 9.18 -2.67 13.95
CA SER A 121 8.43 -3.92 14.08
C SER A 121 8.74 -4.90 12.95
N ILE A 122 8.74 -4.42 11.70
CA ILE A 122 9.05 -5.26 10.53
C ILE A 122 10.50 -5.74 10.59
N ARG A 123 11.46 -4.86 10.89
CA ARG A 123 12.88 -5.22 11.03
C ARG A 123 13.15 -6.26 12.11
N GLY A 124 12.32 -6.33 13.14
CA GLY A 124 12.43 -7.35 14.19
C GLY A 124 11.88 -8.73 13.77
N LYS A 125 11.20 -8.83 12.63
CA LYS A 125 10.53 -10.06 12.15
C LYS A 125 11.20 -10.69 10.93
N ILE A 126 12.10 -9.97 10.25
CA ILE A 126 12.82 -10.40 9.04
C ILE A 126 14.31 -10.57 9.32
#